data_AF-A0A928NGJ7-F1
#
_entry.id   AF-A0A928NGJ7-F1
#
_cell.length_a   1.000
_cell.length_b   1.000
_cell.length_c   1.000
_cell.angle_alpha   90.00
_cell.angle_beta   90.00
_cell.angle_gamma   90.00
#
_symmetry.space_group_name_H-M   'P 1'
#
loop_
_entity.id
_entity.type
_entity.pdbx_description
1 polymer ?
#
loop_
_entity_poly.entity_id
_entity_poly.type
_entity_poly.pdbx_seq_one_letter_code
_entity_poly.pdbx_strand_id
1 'polypeptide(L)'
;MTAGEPDRILLQDVTPSGQVHVVNVCVTDEKGIVVPNASNRISFRVKEGKVLGIGNGDPNSHHRDCDTEINLFHGRAQVIVTGDELTATGDGLPDGVLLLK
;
A
#
# COMPACT_ATOMS: atom_id res chain seq x y z
N MET A 1 8.19 -18.22 -12.04
CA MET A 1 9.12 -17.62 -11.06
C MET A 1 8.44 -17.72 -9.71
N THR A 2 9.15 -18.11 -8.65
CA THR A 2 8.61 -18.25 -7.29
C THR A 2 9.06 -17.05 -6.48
N ALA A 3 8.16 -16.42 -5.72
CA ALA A 3 8.51 -15.32 -4.83
C ALA A 3 9.39 -15.83 -3.68
N GLY A 4 10.39 -15.04 -3.30
CA GLY A 4 11.18 -15.22 -2.09
C GLY A 4 10.49 -14.68 -0.84
N GLU A 5 11.27 -14.41 0.20
CA GLU A 5 10.80 -13.80 1.44
C GLU A 5 10.41 -12.33 1.24
N PRO A 6 9.45 -11.80 2.02
CA PRO A 6 9.13 -10.37 2.08
C PRO A 6 10.37 -9.51 2.31
N ASP A 7 10.59 -8.52 1.45
CA ASP A 7 11.75 -7.63 1.52
C ASP A 7 11.36 -6.15 1.60
N ARG A 8 10.35 -5.70 0.83
CA ARG A 8 9.97 -4.29 0.78
C ARG A 8 8.50 -4.05 0.45
N ILE A 9 8.01 -2.86 0.85
CA ILE A 9 6.73 -2.32 0.42
C ILE A 9 6.95 -1.54 -0.88
N LEU A 10 6.22 -1.91 -1.93
CA LEU A 10 6.18 -1.21 -3.21
C LEU A 10 4.89 -0.39 -3.31
N LEU A 11 5.05 0.90 -3.62
CA LEU A 11 3.97 1.84 -3.87
C LEU A 11 3.99 2.24 -5.34
N GLN A 12 2.85 2.11 -6.02
CA GLN A 12 2.69 2.50 -7.42
C GLN A 12 1.44 3.34 -7.59
N ASP A 13 1.61 4.63 -7.88
CA ASP A 13 0.51 5.48 -8.33
C ASP A 13 0.06 5.04 -9.74
N VAL A 14 -1.23 4.80 -9.89
CA VAL A 14 -1.86 4.47 -11.18
C VAL A 14 -2.76 5.60 -11.69
N THR A 15 -2.82 6.73 -10.98
CA THR A 15 -3.52 7.92 -11.44
C THR A 15 -2.74 8.58 -12.60
N PRO A 16 -3.39 8.89 -13.74
CA PRO A 16 -2.72 9.58 -14.85
C PRO A 16 -2.39 11.06 -14.56
N SER A 17 -3.29 11.77 -13.87
CA SER A 17 -3.13 13.13 -13.36
C SER A 17 -4.26 13.49 -12.40
N GLY A 18 -4.04 14.45 -11.50
CA GLY A 18 -5.06 14.98 -10.61
C GLY A 18 -4.56 15.19 -9.18
N GLN A 19 -5.44 15.67 -8.31
CA GLN A 19 -5.14 15.87 -6.88
C GLN A 19 -5.47 14.65 -6.01
N VAL A 20 -6.00 13.58 -6.63
CA VAL A 20 -6.38 12.32 -5.98
C VAL A 20 -5.59 11.19 -6.63
N HIS A 21 -4.82 10.48 -5.82
CA HIS A 21 -3.92 9.42 -6.23
C HIS A 21 -4.49 8.07 -5.82
N VAL A 22 -4.54 7.14 -6.77
CA VAL A 22 -4.89 5.75 -6.54
C VAL A 22 -3.59 4.97 -6.52
N VAL A 23 -3.18 4.53 -5.34
CA VAL A 23 -1.88 3.90 -5.13
C VAL A 23 -2.07 2.41 -4.85
N ASN A 24 -1.51 1.58 -5.72
CA ASN A 24 -1.37 0.15 -5.47
C ASN A 24 -0.24 -0.08 -4.47
N VAL A 25 -0.51 -0.91 -3.47
CA VAL A 25 0.41 -1.29 -2.41
C VAL A 25 0.64 -2.78 -2.49
N CYS A 26 1.89 -3.21 -2.56
CA CYS A 26 2.22 -4.62 -2.45
C CYS A 26 3.53 -4.87 -1.72
N VAL A 27 3.69 -6.08 -1.19
CA VAL A 27 4.95 -6.55 -0.64
C VAL A 27 5.65 -7.40 -1.68
N THR A 28 6.91 -7.11 -1.94
CA THR A 28 7.75 -7.84 -2.88
C THR A 28 8.97 -8.43 -2.19
N ASP A 29 9.53 -9.46 -2.79
CA ASP A 29 10.86 -9.94 -2.46
C ASP A 29 11.96 -8.99 -3.01
N GLU A 30 13.23 -9.34 -2.75
CA GLU A 30 14.40 -8.59 -3.19
C GLU A 30 14.48 -8.41 -4.73
N LYS A 31 13.78 -9.25 -5.50
CA LYS A 31 13.75 -9.27 -6.97
C LYS A 31 12.54 -8.53 -7.53
N GLY A 32 11.71 -7.93 -6.67
CA GLY A 32 10.49 -7.23 -7.06
C GLY A 32 9.32 -8.18 -7.40
N ILE A 33 9.41 -9.46 -7.05
CA ILE A 33 8.30 -10.41 -7.24
C ILE A 33 7.35 -10.26 -6.06
N VAL A 34 6.06 -10.05 -6.34
CA VAL A 34 5.03 -9.93 -5.29
C VAL A 34 4.93 -11.24 -4.51
N VAL A 35 4.95 -11.14 -3.18
CA VAL A 35 4.84 -12.26 -2.26
C VAL A 35 3.34 -12.58 -2.04
N PRO A 36 2.79 -13.68 -2.62
CA PRO A 36 1.34 -13.89 -2.73
C PRO A 36 0.65 -14.30 -1.42
N ASN A 37 1.42 -14.64 -0.39
CA ASN A 37 0.93 -14.99 0.95
C ASN A 37 1.24 -13.90 1.99
N ALA A 38 1.79 -12.76 1.58
CA ALA A 38 2.02 -11.64 2.49
C ALA A 38 0.68 -11.07 3.00
N SER A 39 0.56 -10.97 4.31
CA SER A 39 -0.61 -10.46 5.03
C SER A 39 -0.23 -9.37 6.04
N ASN A 40 0.93 -8.74 5.84
CA ASN A 40 1.44 -7.68 6.70
C ASN A 40 0.38 -6.59 6.91
N ARG A 41 0.29 -6.09 8.14
CA ARG A 41 -0.45 -4.86 8.42
C ARG A 41 0.36 -3.68 7.90
N ILE A 42 -0.24 -2.89 7.03
CA ILE A 42 0.37 -1.69 6.46
C ILE A 42 -0.34 -0.46 7.01
N SER A 43 0.42 0.50 7.51
CA SER A 43 -0.08 1.80 7.96
C SER A 43 0.38 2.92 7.03
N PHE A 44 -0.53 3.83 6.70
CA PHE A 44 -0.32 4.92 5.76
C PHE A 44 -0.24 6.28 6.46
N ARG A 45 0.68 7.12 6.00
CA ARG A 45 0.79 8.53 6.38
C ARG A 45 0.91 9.37 5.12
N VAL A 46 0.19 10.49 5.09
CA VAL A 46 0.22 11.42 3.97
C VAL A 46 0.70 12.79 4.44
N LYS A 47 1.59 13.41 3.67
CA LYS A 47 2.06 14.78 3.89
C LYS A 47 1.21 15.76 3.07
N GLU A 48 0.80 16.87 3.70
CA GLU A 48 -0.05 17.91 3.10
C GLU A 48 -1.33 17.36 2.45
N GLY A 49 -1.97 16.40 3.12
CA GLY A 49 -3.16 15.77 2.58
C GLY A 49 -3.76 14.72 3.50
N LYS A 50 -4.48 13.75 2.94
CA LYS A 50 -5.23 12.76 3.72
C LYS A 50 -5.50 11.48 2.94
N VAL A 51 -5.78 10.42 3.69
CA VAL A 51 -6.36 9.17 3.16
C VAL A 51 -7.85 9.40 2.92
N LEU A 52 -8.31 9.06 1.71
CA LEU A 52 -9.70 9.11 1.30
C LEU A 52 -10.38 7.74 1.33
N GLY A 53 -9.61 6.69 1.10
CA GLY A 53 -10.10 5.32 0.95
C GLY A 53 -8.97 4.30 1.10
N ILE A 54 -9.22 3.17 1.73
CA ILE A 54 -8.35 1.99 1.72
C ILE A 54 -9.17 0.75 1.34
N GLY A 55 -8.52 -0.24 0.73
CA GLY A 55 -9.14 -1.52 0.43
C GLY A 55 -8.12 -2.58 0.05
N ASN A 56 -8.33 -3.83 0.49
CA ASN A 56 -7.46 -4.96 0.15
C ASN A 56 -8.14 -6.01 -0.74
N GLY A 57 -9.46 -5.92 -0.93
CA GLY A 57 -10.24 -6.85 -1.73
C GLY A 57 -10.63 -8.17 -1.03
N ASP A 58 -10.41 -8.29 0.28
CA ASP A 58 -10.89 -9.43 1.07
C ASP A 58 -12.38 -9.26 1.39
N PRO A 59 -13.28 -10.13 0.90
CA PRO A 59 -14.72 -10.03 1.13
C PRO A 59 -15.13 -10.24 2.60
N ASN A 60 -14.24 -10.77 3.44
CA ASN A 60 -14.51 -11.00 4.87
C ASN A 60 -13.91 -9.93 5.77
N SER A 61 -13.16 -8.99 5.21
CA SER A 61 -12.48 -7.96 5.98
C SER A 61 -13.47 -6.86 6.41
N HIS A 62 -13.46 -6.54 7.71
CA HIS A 62 -14.27 -5.48 8.30
C HIS A 62 -13.36 -4.30 8.65
N HIS A 63 -12.97 -3.52 7.65
CA HIS A 63 -12.24 -2.26 7.82
C HIS A 63 -13.15 -1.08 7.48
N ARG A 64 -12.87 0.10 8.03
CA ARG A 64 -13.54 1.33 7.58
C ARG A 64 -12.80 1.87 6.38
N ASP A 65 -13.54 2.39 5.41
CA ASP A 65 -12.95 2.95 4.19
C ASP A 65 -11.96 4.09 4.49
N CYS A 66 -12.16 4.85 5.57
CA CYS A 66 -11.32 5.98 5.97
C CYS A 66 -10.27 5.67 7.05
N ASP A 67 -10.02 4.40 7.35
CA ASP A 67 -8.89 4.03 8.22
C ASP A 67 -7.55 4.34 7.53
N THR A 68 -6.48 4.39 8.32
CA THR A 68 -5.12 4.64 7.83
C THR A 68 -4.27 3.37 7.83
N GLU A 69 -4.88 2.20 7.95
CA GLU A 69 -4.18 0.94 8.04
C GLU A 69 -5.01 -0.23 7.52
N ILE A 70 -4.36 -1.21 6.91
CA ILE A 70 -5.02 -2.41 6.38
C ILE A 70 -4.06 -3.59 6.38
N ASN A 71 -4.60 -4.79 6.59
CA ASN A 71 -3.85 -6.01 6.30
C ASN A 71 -3.82 -6.24 4.79
N LEU A 72 -2.67 -6.62 4.26
CA LEU A 72 -2.60 -7.09 2.88
C LEU A 72 -3.46 -8.34 2.70
N PHE A 73 -4.07 -8.46 1.53
CA PHE A 73 -4.73 -9.68 1.09
C PHE A 73 -4.02 -10.17 -0.16
N HIS A 74 -3.48 -11.39 -0.09
CA HIS A 74 -2.60 -11.95 -1.13
C HIS A 74 -1.45 -11.02 -1.55
N GLY A 75 -0.84 -10.36 -0.57
CA GLY A 75 0.28 -9.44 -0.76
C GLY A 75 -0.10 -8.08 -1.33
N ARG A 76 -1.40 -7.71 -1.36
CA ARG A 76 -1.87 -6.48 -1.99
C ARG A 76 -2.86 -5.70 -1.13
N ALA A 77 -2.84 -4.40 -1.34
CA ALA A 77 -3.89 -3.46 -0.97
C ALA A 77 -3.88 -2.27 -1.94
N GLN A 78 -4.84 -1.38 -1.80
CA GLN A 78 -4.93 -0.11 -2.50
C GLN A 78 -5.31 0.99 -1.51
N VAL A 79 -4.73 2.16 -1.71
CA VAL A 79 -5.05 3.37 -0.94
C VAL A 79 -5.33 4.51 -1.90
N ILE A 80 -6.34 5.30 -1.60
CA ILE A 80 -6.72 6.53 -2.30
C ILE A 80 -6.35 7.70 -1.41
N VAL A 81 -5.53 8.62 -1.91
CA VAL A 81 -5.00 9.74 -1.11
C VAL A 81 -5.03 11.06 -1.87
N THR A 82 -4.96 12.17 -1.15
CA THR A 82 -4.53 13.48 -1.67
C THR A 82 -3.27 13.89 -0.93
N GLY A 83 -2.36 14.64 -1.54
CA GLY A 83 -1.20 15.23 -0.85
C GLY A 83 0.07 15.18 -1.69
N ASP A 84 1.21 15.44 -1.07
CA ASP A 84 2.50 15.55 -1.76
C ASP A 84 3.37 14.28 -1.63
N GLU A 85 3.17 13.53 -0.55
CA GLU A 85 3.97 12.35 -0.24
C GLU A 85 3.14 11.33 0.55
N LEU A 86 3.20 10.07 0.12
CA LEU A 86 2.66 8.92 0.81
C LEU A 86 3.80 8.08 1.39
N THR A 87 3.72 7.80 2.69
CA THR A 87 4.56 6.83 3.38
C THR A 87 3.70 5.63 3.78
N ALA A 88 4.18 4.42 3.51
CA ALA A 88 3.61 3.16 3.96
C ALA A 88 4.63 2.42 4.84
N THR A 89 4.20 2.01 6.02
CA THR A 89 5.02 1.31 7.02
C THR A 89 4.41 -0.06 7.30
N GLY A 90 5.22 -1.07 7.60
CA GLY A 90 4.74 -2.42 7.90
C GLY A 90 5.75 -3.22 8.71
N ASP A 91 5.24 -4.14 9.54
CA ASP A 91 6.07 -4.87 10.50
C ASP A 91 7.22 -5.63 9.82
N GLY A 92 8.45 -5.35 10.25
CA GLY A 92 9.66 -6.02 9.77
C GLY A 92 10.10 -5.64 8.35
N LEU A 93 9.46 -4.65 7.74
CA LEU A 93 9.77 -4.18 6.38
C LEU A 93 10.27 -2.74 6.41
N PRO A 94 11.20 -2.37 5.51
CA PRO A 94 11.52 -0.97 5.26
C PRO A 94 10.29 -0.19 4.77
N ASP A 95 10.23 1.08 5.14
CA ASP A 95 9.17 1.99 4.72
C ASP A 95 9.16 2.17 3.20
N GLY A 96 7.96 2.11 2.61
CA GLY A 96 7.72 2.54 1.24
C GLY A 96 7.40 4.03 1.21
N VAL A 97 8.10 4.80 0.39
CA VAL A 97 7.83 6.24 0.21
C VAL A 97 7.56 6.54 -1.26
N LEU A 98 6.51 7.30 -1.52
CA LEU A 98 6.09 7.73 -2.86
C LEU A 98 5.78 9.23 -2.86
N LEU A 99 6.50 9.97 -3.69
CA LEU A 99 6.17 11.36 -4.01
C LEU A 99 5.00 11.40 -4.99
N LEU A 100 3.94 12.11 -4.62
CA LEU A 100 2.72 12.30 -5.39
C LEU A 100 2.91 13.55 -6.28
N LYS A 101 2.55 13.47 -7.56
CA LYS A 101 2.82 14.51 -8.57
C LYS A 101 1.58 14.96 -9.32
#